data_AF-A0A4R6YYL6-F1
#
_entry.id   AF-A0A4R6YYL6-F1
#
_cell.length_a   1.000
_cell.length_b   1.000
_cell.length_c   1.000
_cell.angle_alpha   90.00
_cell.angle_beta   90.00
_cell.angle_gamma   90.00
#
_symmetry.space_group_name_H-M   'P 1'
#
loop_
_entity.id
_entity.type
_entity.pdbx_description
1 polymer ?
#
loop_
_entity_poly.entity_id
_entity_poly.type
_entity_poly.pdbx_seq_one_letter_code
_entity_poly.pdbx_strand_id
1 'polypeptide(L)'
;MASNCPHCKDRSLNHSRIEADLPALSCDGCGGSLLSLLAYRHWRESQPAQVHTDADAADAPLTEVKDTSIALCCPKCQHFMTKFRVSADARNQIDLCVHCDEAWLDRGEWQLLDRLALAGKLTQVFTQPWQNRVRSTEAERRAEQRWSERLGEHYERALQTREWLRDNPDAREILAYVNQVRDDIPL
;
A
#
# COMPACT_ATOMS: atom_id res chain seq x y z
N MET A 1 -2.99 -24.46 -21.19
CA MET A 1 -2.78 -24.96 -19.82
C MET A 1 -3.67 -24.13 -18.91
N ALA A 2 -4.52 -24.74 -18.08
CA ALA A 2 -5.38 -23.99 -17.18
C ALA A 2 -4.54 -23.38 -16.06
N SER A 3 -4.50 -22.07 -15.96
CA SER A 3 -3.84 -21.35 -14.88
C SER A 3 -4.74 -21.37 -13.65
N ASN A 4 -4.28 -21.96 -12.54
CA ASN A 4 -5.05 -21.99 -11.30
C ASN A 4 -4.96 -20.66 -10.56
N CYS A 5 -6.03 -20.29 -9.85
CA CYS A 5 -6.09 -19.13 -8.99
C CYS A 5 -5.00 -19.24 -7.90
N PRO A 6 -4.14 -18.22 -7.73
CA PRO A 6 -3.05 -18.27 -6.77
C PRO A 6 -3.55 -18.19 -5.32
N HIS A 7 -4.74 -17.61 -5.13
CA HIS A 7 -5.39 -17.48 -3.83
C HIS A 7 -6.15 -18.75 -3.43
N CYS A 8 -7.08 -19.21 -4.27
CA CYS A 8 -7.92 -20.39 -3.98
C CYS A 8 -7.17 -21.72 -4.19
N LYS A 9 -6.23 -21.78 -5.15
CA LYS A 9 -5.44 -22.96 -5.56
C LYS A 9 -6.23 -24.12 -6.19
N ASP A 10 -7.49 -24.29 -5.82
CA ASP A 10 -8.41 -25.35 -6.27
C ASP A 10 -9.29 -24.95 -7.47
N ARG A 11 -9.25 -23.68 -7.87
CA ARG A 11 -10.07 -23.13 -8.96
C ARG A 11 -9.19 -22.69 -10.13
N SER A 12 -9.65 -22.96 -11.34
CA SER A 12 -9.03 -22.41 -12.56
C SER A 12 -9.48 -20.98 -12.82
N LEU A 13 -8.60 -20.20 -13.43
CA LEU A 13 -8.91 -18.85 -13.89
C LEU A 13 -9.64 -18.89 -15.24
N ASN A 14 -10.64 -18.04 -15.39
CA ASN A 14 -11.44 -17.92 -16.60
C ASN A 14 -11.10 -16.62 -17.33
N HIS A 15 -11.13 -16.65 -18.67
CA HIS A 15 -11.00 -15.44 -19.46
C HIS A 15 -12.12 -14.47 -19.13
N SER A 16 -11.74 -13.24 -18.80
CA SER A 16 -12.67 -12.18 -18.45
C SER A 16 -12.17 -10.84 -18.97
N ARG A 17 -13.00 -9.82 -18.75
CA ARG A 17 -12.68 -8.44 -19.07
C ARG A 17 -12.92 -7.60 -17.84
N ILE A 18 -12.00 -6.70 -17.55
CA ILE A 18 -12.15 -5.67 -16.54
C ILE A 18 -12.65 -4.41 -17.25
N GLU A 19 -13.79 -3.88 -16.82
CA GLU A 19 -14.43 -2.71 -17.42
C GLU A 19 -14.49 -2.76 -18.97
N ALA A 20 -14.23 -1.62 -19.64
CA ALA A 20 -14.33 -1.38 -21.08
C ALA A 20 -13.29 -2.16 -21.90
N ASP A 21 -13.40 -3.49 -21.86
CA ASP A 21 -12.65 -4.46 -22.67
C ASP A 21 -11.20 -4.78 -22.28
N LEU A 22 -10.71 -4.38 -21.10
CA LEU A 22 -9.37 -4.78 -20.68
C LEU A 22 -9.30 -6.30 -20.43
N PRO A 23 -8.51 -7.07 -21.19
CA PRO A 23 -8.44 -8.51 -21.00
C PRO A 23 -7.75 -8.88 -19.68
N ALA A 24 -8.35 -9.82 -18.96
CA ALA A 24 -7.84 -10.37 -17.71
C ALA A 24 -8.20 -11.86 -17.58
N LEU A 25 -7.67 -12.50 -16.54
CA LEU A 25 -8.11 -13.83 -16.10
C LEU A 25 -8.68 -13.72 -14.68
N SER A 26 -9.96 -13.98 -14.48
CA SER A 26 -10.61 -13.86 -13.16
C SER A 26 -10.94 -15.21 -12.52
N CYS A 27 -10.98 -15.23 -11.20
CA CYS A 27 -11.45 -16.36 -10.40
C CYS A 27 -12.89 -16.11 -9.92
N ASP A 28 -13.82 -17.00 -10.24
CA ASP A 28 -15.22 -16.88 -9.79
C ASP A 28 -15.42 -17.18 -8.29
N GLY A 29 -14.39 -17.71 -7.61
CA GLY A 29 -14.40 -17.97 -6.17
C GLY A 29 -14.07 -16.73 -5.35
N CYS A 30 -12.82 -16.25 -5.45
CA CYS A 30 -12.38 -15.08 -4.70
C CYS A 30 -12.74 -13.75 -5.39
N GLY A 31 -13.03 -13.75 -6.69
CA GLY A 31 -13.23 -12.53 -7.48
C GLY A 31 -11.93 -11.77 -7.79
N GLY A 32 -10.77 -12.38 -7.54
CA GLY A 32 -9.48 -11.83 -7.92
C GLY A 32 -9.22 -11.99 -9.42
N SER A 33 -8.36 -11.13 -9.97
CA SER A 33 -8.05 -11.04 -11.39
C SER A 33 -6.54 -10.99 -11.61
N LEU A 34 -6.05 -11.78 -12.56
CA LEU A 34 -4.71 -11.68 -13.11
C LEU A 34 -4.74 -10.75 -14.33
N LEU A 35 -3.93 -9.70 -14.28
CA LEU A 35 -3.86 -8.65 -15.28
C LEU A 35 -2.41 -8.44 -15.74
N SER A 36 -2.19 -8.45 -17.05
CA SER A 36 -0.90 -8.08 -17.63
C SER A 36 -0.72 -6.57 -17.60
N LEU A 37 0.40 -6.08 -17.04
CA LEU A 37 0.72 -4.65 -17.05
C LEU A 37 0.95 -4.10 -18.47
N LEU A 38 1.39 -4.96 -19.40
CA LEU A 38 1.51 -4.59 -20.80
C LEU A 38 0.13 -4.42 -21.46
N ALA A 39 -0.79 -5.37 -21.23
CA ALA A 39 -2.16 -5.25 -21.72
C ALA A 39 -2.87 -4.02 -21.13
N TYR A 40 -2.64 -3.75 -19.84
CA TYR A 40 -3.11 -2.55 -19.18
C TYR A 40 -2.62 -1.27 -19.85
N ARG A 41 -1.31 -1.17 -20.13
CA ARG A 41 -0.74 0.00 -20.80
C ARG A 41 -1.39 0.24 -22.16
N HIS A 42 -1.47 -0.81 -23.00
CA HIS A 42 -2.09 -0.71 -24.32
C HIS A 42 -3.56 -0.29 -24.23
N TRP A 43 -4.32 -0.87 -23.31
CA TRP A 43 -5.72 -0.50 -23.08
C TRP A 43 -5.83 0.97 -22.66
N ARG A 44 -5.01 1.42 -21.69
CA ARG A 44 -5.00 2.82 -21.23
C ARG A 44 -4.68 3.81 -22.34
N GLU A 45 -3.74 3.50 -23.21
CA GLU A 45 -3.38 4.33 -24.38
C GLU A 45 -4.51 4.42 -25.41
N SER A 46 -5.36 3.39 -25.49
CA SER A 46 -6.53 3.38 -26.38
C SER A 46 -7.74 4.14 -25.83
N GLN A 47 -7.72 4.52 -24.55
CA GLN A 47 -8.80 5.28 -23.94
C GLN A 47 -8.70 6.77 -24.29
N PRO A 48 -9.83 7.47 -24.47
CA PRO A 48 -9.83 8.90 -24.71
C PRO A 48 -9.13 9.61 -23.54
N ALA A 49 -8.36 10.66 -23.84
CA ALA A 49 -7.68 11.46 -22.83
C ALA A 49 -8.71 11.99 -21.82
N GLN A 50 -8.75 11.38 -20.64
CA GLN A 50 -9.54 11.86 -19.52
C GLN A 50 -8.87 13.17 -19.06
N VAL A 51 -9.58 14.29 -19.17
CA VAL A 51 -9.14 15.59 -18.65
C VAL A 51 -9.11 15.45 -17.13
N HIS A 52 -7.91 15.43 -16.56
CA HIS A 52 -7.72 15.29 -15.12
C HIS A 52 -7.97 16.64 -14.43
N THR A 53 -9.10 16.76 -13.75
CA THR A 53 -9.25 17.72 -12.65
C THR A 53 -8.70 17.08 -11.37
N ASP A 54 -7.59 17.65 -10.93
CA ASP A 54 -7.04 17.70 -9.58
C ASP A 54 -6.44 16.44 -8.93
N ALA A 55 -5.27 16.71 -8.32
CA ALA A 55 -4.25 15.81 -7.82
C ALA A 55 -4.60 15.07 -6.50
N ASP A 56 -5.86 15.10 -6.06
CA ASP A 56 -6.25 14.67 -4.71
C ASP A 56 -6.90 13.27 -4.64
N ALA A 57 -7.11 12.59 -5.78
CA ALA A 57 -7.75 11.26 -5.79
C ALA A 57 -6.86 10.10 -5.30
N ALA A 58 -5.57 10.35 -5.04
CA ALA A 58 -4.64 9.33 -4.55
C ALA A 58 -4.82 8.99 -3.05
N ASP A 59 -5.51 9.85 -2.29
CA ASP A 59 -5.77 9.68 -0.85
C ASP A 59 -7.23 9.31 -0.51
N ALA A 60 -8.08 9.09 -1.52
CA ALA A 60 -9.45 8.63 -1.27
C ALA A 60 -9.43 7.20 -0.70
N PRO A 61 -10.04 6.95 0.48
CA PRO A 61 -10.03 5.64 1.10
C PRO A 61 -10.64 4.61 0.14
N LEU A 62 -9.84 3.59 -0.16
CA LEU A 62 -10.31 2.44 -0.92
C LEU A 62 -11.18 1.60 0.00
N THR A 63 -12.34 1.19 -0.51
CA THR A 63 -13.27 0.28 0.15
C THR A 63 -12.52 -0.94 0.67
N GLU A 64 -12.87 -1.39 1.88
CA GLU A 64 -12.25 -2.49 2.63
C GLU A 64 -11.74 -3.65 1.74
N VAL A 65 -10.46 -3.61 1.38
CA VAL A 65 -9.80 -4.73 0.71
C VAL A 65 -9.24 -5.67 1.77
N LYS A 66 -9.66 -6.94 1.72
CA LYS A 66 -9.10 -8.01 2.54
C LYS A 66 -7.74 -8.41 1.99
N ASP A 67 -6.67 -7.84 2.55
CA ASP A 67 -5.30 -8.31 2.27
C ASP A 67 -5.13 -9.73 2.83
N THR A 68 -4.58 -10.60 1.98
CA THR A 68 -4.14 -11.93 2.39
C THR A 68 -2.61 -11.90 2.49
N SER A 69 -2.09 -12.04 3.71
CA SER A 69 -0.65 -12.02 4.04
C SER A 69 0.16 -13.20 3.47
N ILE A 70 -0.40 -13.94 2.51
CA ILE A 70 0.18 -15.15 1.94
C ILE A 70 0.96 -14.77 0.69
N ALA A 71 2.17 -15.32 0.54
CA ALA A 71 2.94 -15.19 -0.69
C ALA A 71 2.24 -15.95 -1.83
N LEU A 72 2.00 -15.25 -2.94
CA LEU A 72 1.34 -15.81 -4.11
C LEU A 72 2.36 -16.31 -5.14
N CYS A 73 2.02 -17.37 -5.87
CA CYS A 73 2.77 -17.83 -7.04
C CYS A 73 2.04 -17.40 -8.31
N CYS A 74 2.77 -16.84 -9.28
CA CYS A 74 2.18 -16.38 -10.53
C CYS A 74 1.52 -17.54 -11.30
N PRO A 75 0.23 -17.45 -11.66
CA PRO A 75 -0.47 -18.50 -12.41
C PRO A 75 0.06 -18.73 -13.84
N LYS A 76 0.83 -17.78 -14.38
CA LYS A 76 1.40 -17.83 -15.74
C LYS A 76 2.77 -18.50 -15.78
N CYS A 77 3.68 -18.13 -14.87
CA CYS A 77 5.08 -18.57 -14.89
C CYS A 77 5.56 -19.26 -13.59
N GLN A 78 4.68 -19.41 -12.60
CA GLN A 78 4.91 -20.09 -11.32
C GLN A 78 5.98 -19.47 -10.40
N HIS A 79 6.54 -18.31 -10.75
CA HIS A 79 7.44 -17.57 -9.88
C HIS A 79 6.66 -16.89 -8.75
N PHE A 80 7.33 -16.67 -7.60
CA PHE A 80 6.75 -15.88 -6.52
C PHE A 80 6.44 -14.45 -6.97
N MET A 81 5.30 -13.95 -6.51
CA MET A 81 4.87 -12.58 -6.72
C MET A 81 5.38 -11.70 -5.58
N THR A 82 5.82 -10.51 -5.93
CA THR A 82 6.31 -9.51 -4.97
C THR A 82 5.17 -8.58 -4.61
N LYS A 83 4.94 -8.41 -3.30
CA LYS A 83 3.98 -7.42 -2.78
C LYS A 83 4.59 -6.02 -2.81
N PHE A 84 4.04 -5.15 -3.64
CA PHE A 84 4.41 -3.74 -3.72
C PHE A 84 3.39 -2.90 -2.96
N ARG A 85 3.86 -2.15 -1.96
CA ARG A 85 3.00 -1.27 -1.17
C ARG A 85 2.74 0.02 -1.93
N VAL A 86 1.47 0.36 -2.07
CA VAL A 86 1.05 1.63 -2.67
C VAL A 86 1.13 2.76 -1.67
N SER A 87 0.74 2.52 -0.43
CA SER A 87 0.71 3.53 0.63
C SER A 87 1.21 2.95 1.95
N ALA A 88 1.40 3.81 2.95
CA ALA A 88 1.71 3.38 4.32
C ALA A 88 0.51 2.79 5.07
N ASP A 89 -0.70 2.79 4.49
CA ASP A 89 -1.78 1.91 4.94
C ASP A 89 -1.46 0.48 4.50
N ALA A 90 -1.43 -0.44 5.47
CA ALA A 90 -1.09 -1.85 5.25
C ALA A 90 -2.00 -2.54 4.23
N ARG A 91 -3.18 -1.98 3.93
CA ARG A 91 -4.19 -2.61 3.05
C ARG A 91 -4.01 -2.33 1.56
N ASN A 92 -3.17 -1.37 1.18
CA ASN A 92 -3.01 -0.98 -0.23
C ASN A 92 -1.73 -1.58 -0.81
N GLN A 93 -1.81 -2.79 -1.34
CA GLN A 93 -0.69 -3.50 -1.95
C GLN A 93 -1.09 -4.05 -3.32
N ILE A 94 -0.10 -4.36 -4.14
CA ILE A 94 -0.29 -5.03 -5.43
C ILE A 94 0.69 -6.19 -5.49
N ASP A 95 0.19 -7.40 -5.72
CA ASP A 95 1.02 -8.57 -5.97
C ASP A 95 1.45 -8.54 -7.45
N LEU A 96 2.75 -8.42 -7.72
CA LEU A 96 3.31 -8.36 -9.09
C LEU A 96 4.34 -9.46 -9.31
N CYS A 97 4.17 -10.21 -10.40
CA CYS A 97 5.20 -11.11 -10.88
C CYS A 97 6.25 -10.34 -11.69
N VAL A 98 7.39 -10.04 -11.07
CA VAL A 98 8.51 -9.33 -11.72
C VAL A 98 9.18 -10.11 -12.86
N HIS A 99 8.83 -11.39 -13.06
CA HIS A 99 9.35 -12.21 -14.15
C HIS A 99 8.56 -12.07 -15.45
N CYS A 100 7.25 -11.83 -15.37
CA CYS A 100 6.38 -11.81 -16.55
C CYS A 100 5.35 -10.66 -16.58
N ASP A 101 5.51 -9.70 -15.67
CA ASP A 101 4.71 -8.47 -15.56
C ASP A 101 3.20 -8.69 -15.43
N GLU A 102 2.82 -9.81 -14.81
CA GLU A 102 1.43 -10.10 -14.42
C GLU A 102 1.18 -9.63 -12.99
N ALA A 103 0.20 -8.74 -12.84
CA ALA A 103 -0.31 -8.29 -11.55
C ALA A 103 -1.50 -9.16 -11.14
N TRP A 104 -1.50 -9.62 -9.90
CA TRP A 104 -2.68 -10.18 -9.25
C TRP A 104 -3.37 -9.07 -8.48
N LEU A 105 -4.68 -8.93 -8.73
CA LEU A 105 -5.54 -7.94 -8.12
C LEU A 105 -6.63 -8.70 -7.37
N ASP A 106 -6.70 -8.56 -6.07
CA ASP A 106 -7.83 -9.06 -5.30
C ASP A 106 -9.11 -8.27 -5.63
N ARG A 107 -10.25 -8.78 -5.15
CA ARG A 107 -11.56 -8.19 -5.44
C ARG A 107 -11.58 -6.71 -5.00
N GLY A 108 -11.77 -5.81 -5.95
CA GLY A 108 -11.83 -4.36 -5.69
C GLY A 108 -10.48 -3.63 -5.71
N GLU A 109 -9.37 -4.34 -5.99
CA GLU A 109 -8.04 -3.71 -6.13
C GLU A 109 -7.81 -3.09 -7.51
N TRP A 110 -8.63 -3.45 -8.49
CA TRP A 110 -8.58 -2.85 -9.83
C TRP A 110 -8.63 -1.32 -9.79
N GLN A 111 -9.55 -0.76 -8.99
CA GLN A 111 -9.72 0.68 -8.86
C GLN A 111 -8.46 1.37 -8.32
N LEU A 112 -7.69 0.68 -7.48
CA LEU A 112 -6.42 1.19 -6.97
C LEU A 112 -5.39 1.30 -8.09
N LEU A 113 -5.25 0.25 -8.91
CA LEU A 113 -4.33 0.25 -10.03
C LEU A 113 -4.69 1.35 -11.04
N ASP A 114 -5.98 1.51 -11.37
CA ASP A 114 -6.39 2.53 -12.34
C ASP A 114 -6.19 3.96 -11.83
N ARG A 115 -6.50 4.23 -10.55
CA ARG A 115 -6.18 5.53 -9.90
C ARG A 115 -4.70 5.83 -9.93
N LEU A 116 -3.84 4.83 -9.67
CA LEU A 116 -2.39 4.99 -9.72
C LEU A 116 -1.89 5.38 -11.10
N ALA A 117 -2.44 4.78 -12.15
CA ALA A 117 -2.06 5.13 -13.51
C ALA A 117 -2.61 6.49 -13.94
N LEU A 118 -3.85 6.81 -13.58
CA LEU A 118 -4.44 8.14 -13.78
C LEU A 118 -3.60 9.23 -13.12
N ALA A 119 -3.01 8.94 -11.95
CA ALA A 119 -2.10 9.84 -11.26
C ALA A 119 -0.67 9.85 -11.82
N GLY A 120 -0.36 9.08 -12.86
CA GLY A 120 1.00 8.94 -13.41
C GLY A 120 2.00 8.26 -12.45
N LYS A 121 1.50 7.53 -11.45
CA LYS A 121 2.29 6.94 -10.35
C LYS A 121 2.47 5.43 -10.47
N LEU A 122 1.73 4.75 -11.37
CA LEU A 122 1.75 3.29 -11.46
C LEU A 122 3.16 2.70 -11.57
N THR A 123 4.00 3.22 -12.47
CA THR A 123 5.38 2.74 -12.63
C THR A 123 6.26 3.07 -11.42
N GLN A 124 6.00 4.20 -10.76
CA GLN A 124 6.77 4.65 -9.59
C GLN A 124 6.56 3.72 -8.39
N VAL A 125 5.35 3.18 -8.21
CA VAL A 125 5.02 2.25 -7.12
C VAL A 125 5.95 1.03 -7.11
N PHE A 126 6.34 0.54 -8.29
CA PHE A 126 7.20 -0.64 -8.41
C PHE A 126 8.70 -0.35 -8.20
N THR A 127 9.07 0.89 -7.86
CA THR A 127 10.47 1.29 -7.67
C THR A 127 10.94 1.18 -6.22
N GLN A 128 12.23 0.92 -6.03
CA GLN A 128 12.83 0.87 -4.70
C GLN A 128 12.70 2.18 -3.90
N PRO A 129 12.90 3.39 -4.47
CA PRO A 129 12.71 4.65 -3.75
C PRO A 129 11.29 4.80 -3.19
N TRP A 130 10.26 4.45 -3.97
CA TRP A 130 8.88 4.46 -3.51
C TRP A 130 8.68 3.48 -2.35
N GLN A 131 9.10 2.22 -2.52
CA GLN A 131 8.95 1.18 -1.50
C GLN A 131 9.73 1.52 -0.21
N ASN A 132 10.87 2.21 -0.30
CA ASN A 132 11.62 2.69 0.87
C ASN A 132 10.87 3.80 1.59
N ARG A 133 10.32 4.78 0.86
CA ARG A 133 9.52 5.87 1.43
C ARG A 133 8.30 5.34 2.17
N VAL A 134 7.54 4.43 1.55
CA VAL A 134 6.37 3.80 2.18
C VAL A 134 6.76 3.06 3.46
N ARG A 135 7.86 2.29 3.44
CA ARG A 135 8.37 1.59 4.64
C ARG A 135 8.80 2.54 5.75
N SER A 136 9.42 3.68 5.44
CA SER A 136 9.78 4.70 6.43
C SER A 136 8.54 5.28 7.10
N THR A 137 7.56 5.71 6.30
CA THR A 137 6.30 6.28 6.81
C THR A 137 5.52 5.27 7.64
N GLU A 138 5.49 3.99 7.25
CA GLU A 138 4.88 2.93 8.04
C GLU A 138 5.61 2.70 9.37
N ALA A 139 6.95 2.70 9.36
CA ALA A 139 7.76 2.56 10.57
C ALA A 139 7.55 3.72 11.55
N GLU A 140 7.48 4.95 11.04
CA GLU A 140 7.18 6.17 11.81
C GLU A 140 5.79 6.09 12.45
N ARG A 141 4.75 5.75 11.67
CA ARG A 141 3.37 5.58 12.18
C ARG A 141 3.29 4.51 13.27
N ARG A 142 3.92 3.35 13.05
CA ARG A 142 3.97 2.27 14.05
C ARG A 142 4.74 2.69 15.30
N ALA A 143 5.80 3.47 15.16
CA ALA A 143 6.54 3.98 16.31
C ALA A 143 5.69 4.95 17.13
N GLU A 144 4.98 5.86 16.47
CA GLU A 144 4.09 6.82 17.12
C GLU A 144 2.91 6.11 17.80
N GLN A 145 2.30 5.12 17.13
CA GLN A 145 1.23 4.32 17.72
C GLN A 145 1.70 3.59 18.99
N ARG A 146 2.91 3.01 19.00
CA ARG A 146 3.47 2.39 20.22
C ARG A 146 3.62 3.39 21.37
N TRP A 147 3.97 4.64 21.07
CA TRP A 147 4.03 5.70 22.09
C TRP A 147 2.65 6.09 22.58
N SER A 148 1.67 6.20 21.67
CA SER A 148 0.27 6.46 22.02
C SER A 148 -0.31 5.38 22.93
N GLU A 149 -0.12 4.10 22.58
CA GLU A 149 -0.57 2.97 23.38
C GLU A 149 0.13 2.91 24.75
N ARG A 150 1.44 3.19 24.80
CA ARG A 150 2.20 3.15 26.05
C ARG A 150 1.88 4.30 27.00
N LEU A 151 1.65 5.50 26.48
CA LEU A 151 1.40 6.70 27.29
C LEU A 151 -0.09 6.89 27.60
N GLY A 152 -0.99 6.27 26.85
CA GLY A 152 -2.43 6.31 27.08
C GLY A 152 -2.95 7.75 27.16
N GLU A 153 -3.63 8.08 28.26
CA GLU A 153 -4.17 9.42 28.52
C GLU A 153 -3.10 10.53 28.57
N HIS A 154 -1.84 10.18 28.83
CA HIS A 154 -0.73 11.14 28.88
C HIS A 154 -0.13 11.44 27.51
N TYR A 155 -0.50 10.69 26.47
CA TYR A 155 0.09 10.82 25.14
C TYR A 155 -0.05 12.24 24.56
N GLU A 156 -1.24 12.83 24.67
CA GLU A 156 -1.51 14.18 24.15
C GLU A 156 -0.60 15.23 24.79
N ARG A 157 -0.41 15.13 26.12
CA ARG A 157 0.50 16.02 26.85
C ARG A 157 1.96 15.81 26.46
N ALA A 158 2.37 14.55 26.27
CA ALA A 158 3.71 14.23 25.82
C ALA A 158 3.98 14.74 24.39
N LEU A 159 2.99 14.66 23.50
CA LEU A 159 3.06 15.18 22.14
C LEU A 159 3.26 16.69 22.14
N GLN A 160 2.42 17.43 22.87
CA GLN A 160 2.54 18.89 23.02
C GLN A 160 3.91 19.29 23.58
N THR A 161 4.41 18.53 24.55
CA THR A 161 5.73 18.78 25.14
C THR A 161 6.85 18.55 24.13
N ARG A 162 6.76 17.47 23.33
CA ARG A 162 7.71 17.15 22.26
C ARG A 162 7.73 18.23 21.18
N GLU A 163 6.56 18.73 20.79
CA GLU A 163 6.43 19.80 19.78
C GLU A 163 7.00 21.12 20.31
N TRP A 164 6.62 21.52 21.52
CA TRP A 164 7.18 22.71 22.15
C TRP A 164 8.71 22.64 22.29
N LEU A 165 9.26 21.49 22.69
CA LEU A 165 10.72 21.30 22.78
C LEU A 165 11.41 21.36 21.41
N ARG A 166 10.74 20.97 20.31
CA ARG A 166 11.36 20.98 18.98
C ARG A 166 11.67 22.40 18.51
N ASP A 167 10.78 23.34 18.82
CA ASP A 167 10.88 24.73 18.36
C ASP A 167 11.59 25.65 19.36
N ASN A 168 11.99 25.12 20.52
CA ASN A 168 12.62 25.90 21.58
C ASN A 168 14.15 25.92 21.43
N PRO A 169 14.80 27.10 21.43
CA PRO A 169 16.26 27.19 21.33
C PRO A 169 16.99 26.52 22.51
N ASP A 170 16.38 26.50 23.70
CA ASP A 170 16.96 25.97 24.93
C ASP A 170 16.52 24.52 25.22
N ALA A 171 16.05 23.80 24.20
CA ALA A 171 15.46 22.46 24.35
C ALA A 171 16.38 21.46 25.05
N ARG A 172 17.70 21.55 24.81
CA ARG A 172 18.69 20.64 25.41
C ARG A 172 18.81 20.87 26.90
N GLU A 173 18.87 22.13 27.32
CA GLU A 173 18.95 22.57 28.71
C GLU A 173 17.66 22.20 29.46
N ILE A 174 16.50 22.41 28.85
CA ILE A 174 15.20 22.01 29.41
C ILE A 174 15.14 20.50 29.63
N LEU A 175 15.53 19.70 28.63
CA LEU A 175 15.58 18.24 28.76
C LEU A 175 16.57 17.78 29.83
N ALA A 176 17.72 18.45 29.95
CA ALA A 176 18.70 18.16 31.01
C ALA A 176 18.12 18.43 32.40
N TYR A 177 17.39 19.53 32.57
CA TYR A 177 16.70 19.87 33.83
C TYR A 177 15.58 18.87 34.16
N VAL A 178 14.71 18.54 33.20
CA VAL A 178 13.61 17.58 33.42
C VAL A 178 14.14 16.18 33.75
N ASN A 179 15.23 15.73 33.12
CA ASN A 179 15.83 14.43 33.40
C ASN A 179 16.43 14.34 34.82
N GLN A 180 16.71 15.46 35.51
CA GLN A 180 17.13 15.42 36.92
C GLN A 180 16.01 14.95 37.84
N VAL A 181 14.74 15.16 37.46
CA VAL A 181 13.57 14.71 38.22
C VAL A 181 13.41 13.19 38.16
N ARG A 182 14.14 12.48 37.29
CA ARG A 182 14.05 11.02 37.15
C ARG A 182 14.37 10.29 38.45
N ASP A 183 15.18 10.88 39.32
CA ASP A 183 15.55 10.31 40.61
C ASP A 183 14.43 10.48 41.67
N ASP A 184 13.46 11.35 41.41
CA ASP A 184 12.33 11.67 42.31
C ASP A 184 11.00 10.98 41.89
N ILE A 185 10.99 10.19 40.80
CA ILE A 185 9.79 9.49 40.32
C ILE A 185 9.68 8.13 41.02
N PRO A 186 8.63 7.86 41.82
CA PRO A 186 8.41 6.55 42.39
C PRO A 186 8.08 5.54 41.27
N LEU A 187 8.88 4.46 41.18
CA LEU A 187 8.68 3.32 40.28
C LEU A 187 7.47 2.47 40.68
#